data_AF-A0A967MX85-F1
#
_entry.id   AF-A0A967MX85-F1
#
_cell.length_a   1.000
_cell.length_b   1.000
_cell.length_c   1.000
_cell.angle_alpha   90.00
_cell.angle_beta   90.00
_cell.angle_gamma   90.00
#
_symmetry.space_group_name_H-M   'P 1'
#
loop_
_entity.id
_entity.type
_entity.pdbx_description
1 polymer ?
#
loop_
_entity_poly.entity_id
_entity_poly.type
_entity_poly.pdbx_seq_one_letter_code
_entity_poly.pdbx_strand_id
1 'polypeptide(L)'
;VFAAVSEPASLGDYPTTRQLSDLGTDGLVRVMEGMNRGLDLAGNPIGEPTAFVPFVGGDPQAADQGAEVARVEAALESGAVAVITPPQFGPDPLRVFCEAL
;
A
#
# COMPACT_ATOMS: atom_id res chain seq x y z
N VAL A 1 5.93 -6.16 -6.92
CA VAL A 1 5.80 -6.56 -5.50
C VAL A 1 4.49 -6.02 -4.99
N PHE A 2 3.70 -6.85 -4.31
CA PHE A 2 2.44 -6.40 -3.71
C PHE A 2 2.73 -5.80 -2.33
N ALA A 3 2.24 -4.58 -2.10
CA ALA A 3 2.31 -3.87 -0.85
C ALA A 3 0.95 -3.96 -0.16
N ALA A 4 0.93 -4.62 1.00
CA ALA A 4 -0.23 -4.64 1.88
C ALA A 4 0.25 -4.51 3.32
N VAL A 5 -0.45 -3.66 4.06
CA VAL A 5 -0.31 -3.58 5.51
C VAL A 5 -1.28 -4.60 6.08
N SER A 6 -0.77 -5.60 6.80
CA SER A 6 -1.59 -6.45 7.65
C SER A 6 -1.76 -5.82 9.02
N GLU A 7 -2.76 -6.29 9.78
CA GLU A 7 -2.95 -5.93 11.18
C GLU A 7 -1.63 -5.97 11.99
N PRO A 8 -1.49 -5.13 13.02
CA PRO A 8 -0.27 -5.05 13.83
C PRO A 8 0.11 -6.45 14.34
N ALA A 9 1.30 -6.92 13.97
CA ALA A 9 1.85 -8.10 14.61
C ALA A 9 2.17 -7.75 16.07
N SER A 10 1.68 -8.57 17.02
CA SER A 10 2.07 -8.47 18.43
C SER A 10 3.59 -8.41 18.54
N LEU A 11 4.14 -7.25 18.91
CA LEU A 11 5.57 -7.04 19.04
C LEU A 11 6.14 -8.00 20.11
N GLY A 12 7.13 -8.82 19.75
CA GLY A 12 8.11 -9.30 20.72
C GLY A 12 9.07 -8.17 21.10
N ASP A 13 9.82 -8.34 22.20
CA ASP A 13 10.62 -7.36 22.97
C ASP A 13 11.56 -6.38 22.20
N TYR A 14 11.06 -5.56 21.26
CA TYR A 14 11.83 -4.55 20.53
C TYR A 14 11.19 -3.15 20.66
N PRO A 15 11.47 -2.42 21.74
CA PRO A 15 10.71 -1.22 22.14
C PRO A 15 10.89 0.03 21.26
N THR A 16 11.71 0.02 20.20
CA THR A 16 12.05 1.24 19.42
C THR A 16 11.82 1.13 17.91
N THR A 17 11.20 0.07 17.41
CA THR A 17 10.96 -0.10 15.96
C THR A 17 9.61 0.49 15.57
N ARG A 18 9.56 1.42 14.62
CA ARG A 18 8.30 1.84 13.97
C ARG A 18 7.66 0.63 13.31
N GLN A 19 6.40 0.34 13.61
CA GLN A 19 5.74 -0.80 13.01
C GLN A 19 5.42 -0.51 11.55
N LEU A 20 5.48 -1.54 10.72
CA LEU A 20 5.02 -1.44 9.33
C LEU A 20 3.53 -1.01 9.26
N SER A 21 2.75 -1.36 10.28
CA SER A 21 1.37 -0.91 10.46
C SER A 21 1.22 0.60 10.67
N ASP A 22 2.26 1.28 11.20
CA ASP A 22 2.19 2.72 11.49
C ASP A 22 2.30 3.59 10.22
N LEU A 23 2.73 3.00 9.10
CA LEU A 23 3.01 3.72 7.85
C LEU A 23 1.80 3.80 6.92
N GLY A 24 0.75 3.00 7.13
CA GLY A 24 -0.31 2.85 6.13
C GLY A 24 0.19 2.25 4.82
N THR A 25 -0.73 1.96 3.89
CA THR A 25 -0.37 1.39 2.58
C THR A 25 0.39 2.39 1.73
N ASP A 26 -0.01 3.65 1.78
CA ASP A 26 0.62 4.78 1.09
C ASP A 26 2.06 5.02 1.60
N GLY A 27 2.30 4.99 2.91
CA GLY A 27 3.65 5.13 3.46
C GLY A 27 4.57 3.97 3.05
N LEU A 28 4.06 2.74 3.00
CA LEU A 28 4.84 1.59 2.49
C LEU A 28 5.22 1.77 1.02
N VAL A 29 4.29 2.24 0.19
CA VAL A 29 4.58 2.57 -1.22
C VAL A 29 5.68 3.63 -1.31
N ARG A 30 5.61 4.69 -0.49
CA ARG A 30 6.67 5.73 -0.44
C ARG A 30 8.04 5.16 -0.05
N VAL A 31 8.07 4.19 0.86
CA VAL A 31 9.31 3.49 1.22
C VAL A 31 9.87 2.73 0.02
N MET A 32 9.03 1.93 -0.66
CA MET A 32 9.45 1.18 -1.84
C MET A 32 9.97 2.10 -2.95
N GLU A 33 9.31 3.23 -3.16
CA GLU A 33 9.74 4.27 -4.10
C GLU A 33 11.06 4.93 -3.68
N GLY A 34 11.27 5.14 -2.37
CA GLY A 34 12.57 5.60 -1.83
C GLY A 34 13.67 4.60 -2.11
N MET A 35 13.43 3.32 -1.85
CA MET A 35 14.39 2.24 -2.10
C MET A 35 14.70 2.10 -3.59
N ASN A 36 13.71 2.31 -4.46
CA ASN A 36 13.90 2.34 -5.91
C ASN A 36 14.78 3.51 -6.38
N ARG A 37 14.94 4.54 -5.53
CA ARG A 37 15.89 5.63 -5.73
C ARG A 37 17.22 5.42 -4.98
N GLY A 38 17.39 4.27 -4.33
CA GLY A 38 18.58 3.95 -3.54
C GLY A 38 18.61 4.61 -2.16
N LEU A 39 17.45 5.00 -1.62
CA LEU A 39 17.33 5.69 -0.33
C LEU A 39 16.47 4.90 0.67
N ASP A 40 16.85 4.91 1.95
CA ASP A 40 15.99 4.43 3.04
C ASP A 40 14.99 5.52 3.50
N LEU A 41 14.20 5.19 4.53
CA LEU A 41 13.23 6.09 5.15
C LEU A 41 13.82 7.39 5.73
N ALA A 42 15.09 7.37 6.14
CA ALA A 42 15.79 8.53 6.69
C ALA A 42 16.58 9.29 5.60
N GLY A 43 16.52 8.85 4.34
CA GLY A 43 17.25 9.43 3.22
C GLY A 43 18.71 8.97 3.14
N ASN A 44 19.11 7.95 3.90
CA ASN A 44 20.45 7.39 3.77
C ASN A 44 20.54 6.52 2.51
N PRO A 45 21.70 6.49 1.85
CA PRO A 45 21.91 5.60 0.72
C PRO A 45 21.89 4.13 1.18
N ILE A 46 21.14 3.29 0.48
CA ILE A 46 21.11 1.83 0.70
C ILE A 46 22.10 1.06 -0.19
N GLY A 47 22.86 1.77 -1.02
CA GLY A 47 23.72 1.18 -2.04
C GLY A 47 23.03 1.10 -3.39
N GLU A 48 22.90 -0.09 -3.94
CA GLU A 48 22.24 -0.29 -5.23
C GLU A 48 20.72 -0.06 -5.09
N PRO A 49 20.11 0.78 -5.95
CA PRO A 49 18.66 0.98 -5.94
C PRO A 49 17.89 -0.31 -6.18
N THR A 50 16.73 -0.44 -5.54
CA THR A 50 15.84 -1.57 -5.79
C THR A 50 15.06 -1.39 -7.09
N ALA A 51 14.38 -2.45 -7.53
CA ALA A 51 13.50 -2.44 -8.70
C ALA A 51 12.09 -2.93 -8.34
N PHE A 52 11.54 -2.44 -7.23
CA PHE A 52 10.17 -2.75 -6.83
C PHE A 52 9.17 -2.15 -7.82
N VAL A 53 8.09 -2.90 -8.04
CA VAL A 53 6.92 -2.45 -8.82
C VAL A 53 5.74 -2.51 -7.87
N PRO A 54 5.39 -1.42 -7.17
CA PRO A 54 4.43 -1.47 -6.07
C PRO A 54 3.01 -1.63 -6.60
N PHE A 55 2.30 -2.65 -6.10
CA PHE A 55 0.86 -2.84 -6.29
C PHE A 55 0.15 -2.76 -4.95
N VAL A 56 -1.10 -2.31 -4.92
CA VAL A 56 -1.88 -2.19 -3.68
C VAL A 56 -3.17 -2.97 -3.75
N GLY A 57 -3.65 -3.44 -2.59
CA GLY A 57 -4.95 -4.08 -2.50
C GLY A 57 -6.08 -3.05 -2.55
N GLY A 58 -7.20 -3.39 -3.17
CA GLY A 58 -8.46 -2.65 -3.07
C GLY A 58 -9.64 -3.61 -2.95
N ASP A 59 -10.59 -3.35 -2.07
CA ASP A 59 -11.78 -4.16 -1.82
C ASP A 59 -13.05 -3.44 -2.32
N PRO A 60 -13.55 -3.79 -3.52
CA PRO A 60 -14.82 -3.26 -4.03
C PRO A 60 -16.04 -3.57 -3.16
N GLN A 61 -15.92 -4.50 -2.20
CA GLN A 61 -17.00 -4.89 -1.29
C GLN A 61 -16.80 -4.36 0.13
N ALA A 62 -15.85 -3.42 0.32
CA ALA A 62 -15.62 -2.79 1.61
C ALA A 62 -16.92 -2.17 2.18
N ALA A 63 -17.12 -2.32 3.49
CA ALA A 63 -18.30 -1.80 4.18
C ALA A 63 -18.40 -0.26 4.06
N ASP A 64 -17.25 0.41 4.04
CA ASP A 64 -17.14 1.84 3.73
C ASP A 64 -16.35 2.01 2.43
N GLN A 65 -17.07 2.07 1.30
CA GLN A 65 -16.44 2.25 -0.01
C GLN A 65 -15.73 3.60 -0.14
N GLY A 66 -16.21 4.65 0.53
CA GLY A 66 -15.60 5.98 0.43
C GLY A 66 -14.21 6.00 1.08
N ALA A 67 -14.09 5.42 2.26
CA ALA A 67 -12.81 5.27 2.95
C ALA A 67 -11.83 4.38 2.15
N GLU A 68 -12.34 3.31 1.53
CA GLU A 68 -11.52 2.39 0.75
C GLU A 68 -10.99 3.01 -0.54
N VAL A 69 -11.82 3.75 -1.27
CA VAL A 69 -11.40 4.52 -2.46
C VAL A 69 -10.31 5.53 -2.08
N ALA A 70 -10.55 6.35 -1.05
CA ALA A 70 -9.58 7.35 -0.60
C ALA A 70 -8.23 6.73 -0.19
N ARG A 71 -8.25 5.55 0.46
CA ARG A 71 -7.03 4.81 0.83
C ARG A 71 -6.25 4.36 -0.40
N VAL A 72 -6.96 3.84 -1.42
CA VAL A 72 -6.34 3.38 -2.67
C VAL A 72 -5.80 4.56 -3.48
N GLU A 73 -6.54 5.66 -3.60
CA GLU A 73 -6.08 6.90 -4.24
C GLU A 73 -4.79 7.41 -3.61
N ALA A 74 -4.74 7.54 -2.28
CA ALA A 74 -3.55 7.98 -1.56
C ALA A 74 -2.32 7.09 -1.83
N ALA A 75 -2.53 5.79 -2.05
CA ALA A 75 -1.46 4.85 -2.36
C ALA A 75 -1.03 4.94 -3.84
N LEU A 76 -1.95 5.18 -4.77
CA LEU A 76 -1.65 5.47 -6.18
C LEU A 76 -0.83 6.77 -6.30
N GLU A 77 -1.26 7.84 -5.63
CA GLU A 77 -0.54 9.11 -5.54
C GLU A 77 0.88 8.95 -4.97
N SER A 78 1.07 7.96 -4.10
CA SER A 78 2.37 7.66 -3.48
C SER A 78 3.31 6.85 -4.38
N GLY A 79 2.84 6.34 -5.53
CA GLY A 79 3.63 5.62 -6.52
C GLY A 79 3.19 4.17 -6.79
N ALA A 80 2.05 3.73 -6.26
CA ALA A 80 1.50 2.43 -6.62
C ALA A 80 1.05 2.44 -8.08
N VAL A 81 1.39 1.38 -8.83
CA VAL A 81 1.17 1.33 -10.27
C VAL A 81 -0.04 0.49 -10.69
N ALA A 82 -0.61 -0.28 -9.77
CA ALA A 82 -1.86 -0.98 -9.99
C ALA A 82 -2.57 -1.34 -8.68
N VAL A 83 -3.88 -1.58 -8.79
CA VAL A 83 -4.75 -2.07 -7.72
C VAL A 83 -5.12 -3.52 -8.00
N ILE A 84 -5.02 -4.38 -6.99
CA ILE A 84 -5.42 -5.80 -7.05
C ILE A 84 -6.63 -5.99 -6.14
N THR A 85 -7.71 -6.55 -6.68
CA THR A 85 -8.93 -6.85 -5.92
C THR A 85 -9.01 -8.33 -5.56
N PRO A 86 -9.75 -8.70 -4.50
CA PRO A 86 -10.24 -10.07 -4.34
C PRO A 86 -11.06 -10.51 -5.56
N PRO A 87 -11.27 -11.82 -5.77
CA PRO A 87 -12.17 -12.32 -6.81
C PRO A 87 -13.57 -11.71 -6.69
N GLN A 88 -14.09 -11.21 -7.80
CA GLN A 88 -15.40 -10.57 -7.87
C GLN A 88 -16.41 -11.53 -8.51
N PHE A 89 -17.49 -11.83 -7.78
CA PHE A 89 -18.56 -12.74 -8.25
C PHE A 89 -19.79 -11.95 -8.72
N GLY A 90 -19.53 -10.98 -9.61
CA GLY A 90 -20.53 -10.06 -10.18
C GLY A 90 -19.86 -8.72 -10.55
N PRO A 91 -20.29 -8.06 -11.64
CA PRO A 91 -19.59 -6.86 -12.13
C PRO A 91 -19.93 -5.59 -11.36
N ASP A 92 -21.09 -5.51 -10.70
CA ASP A 92 -21.58 -4.24 -10.16
C ASP A 92 -20.69 -3.62 -9.07
N PRO A 93 -20.20 -4.35 -8.05
CA PRO A 93 -19.34 -3.77 -7.03
C PRO A 93 -18.00 -3.27 -7.60
N LEU A 94 -17.38 -4.08 -8.47
CA LEU A 94 -16.13 -3.72 -9.14
C LEU A 94 -16.31 -2.49 -10.03
N ARG A 95 -17.40 -2.43 -10.80
CA ARG A 95 -17.69 -1.30 -11.68
C ARG A 95 -17.85 -0.01 -10.89
N VAL A 96 -18.65 -0.02 -9.81
CA VAL A 96 -18.84 1.16 -8.95
C VAL A 96 -17.51 1.61 -8.32
N PHE A 97 -16.71 0.67 -7.83
CA PHE A 97 -15.40 0.96 -7.27
C PHE A 97 -14.44 1.59 -8.30
N CYS A 98 -14.39 1.05 -9.52
CA CYS A 98 -13.58 1.62 -10.60
C CYS A 98 -14.09 2.97 -11.12
N GLU A 99 -15.39 3.25 -11.05
CA GLU A 99 -15.96 4.57 -11.40
C GLU A 99 -15.66 5.64 -10.35
N ALA A 100 -15.37 5.22 -9.11
CA ALA A 100 -15.06 6.10 -8.00
C ALA A 100 -13.55 6.41 -7.83
N LEU A 101 -12.67 5.60 -8.44
CA LEU A 101 -11.22 5.82 -8.56
C LEU A 101 -10.86 6.69 -9.75
#